data_AF-A0A146L7E7-F1
#
_entry.id   AF-A0A146L7E7-F1
#
_cell.length_a   1.000
_cell.length_b   1.000
_cell.length_c   1.000
_cell.angle_alpha   90.00
_cell.angle_beta   90.00
_cell.angle_gamma   90.00
#
_symmetry.space_group_name_H-M   'P 1'
#
loop_
_entity.id
_entity.type
_entity.pdbx_description
1 polymer ?
#
loop_
_entity_poly.entity_id
_entity_poly.type
_entity_poly.pdbx_seq_one_letter_code
_entity_poly.pdbx_strand_id
1 'polypeptide(L)'
;KILLNLTIQYFTGEESIGERSTVIVTFFAYLLLAMVILLVNEENLETGLDDAYKSFNESANSFLERHGLNSEGPASKLILKFSIALWCALIGALFTFPGLRVARMHWDSLRDCSDKRVLGVFLNLNFAAPFFLVLLWLRPVTKHYLTVRVFSGMQGPIMTENAFDILRILLIVVVVLLRVALMPFYLQSYLNIAERRVQEQRREAGRITNKDLQKKIAAVFYYMCVVALQYIAPILLCLFFGLMYKTLGEYSWSNIFDTTGVIFEEECPVEAKPPAPLGEEDSVLRSAQEITLAIGSLKQVLTKEVARGVFGFATWWICFSWFSSSALGLIYQSYFTQV
;
A
#
# COMPACT_ATOMS: atom_id res chain seq x y z
N LYS A 1 11.88 -11.56 -20.51
CA LYS A 1 13.24 -11.54 -21.13
C LYS A 1 13.74 -10.12 -21.37
N ILE A 2 13.05 -9.28 -22.16
CA ILE A 2 13.46 -7.88 -22.41
C ILE A 2 13.54 -7.06 -21.12
N LEU A 3 12.50 -7.13 -20.28
CA LEU A 3 12.48 -6.44 -18.98
C LEU A 3 13.64 -6.86 -18.07
N LEU A 4 13.96 -8.16 -18.05
CA LEU A 4 15.05 -8.71 -17.24
C LEU A 4 16.42 -8.22 -17.74
N ASN A 5 16.64 -8.17 -19.06
CA ASN A 5 17.86 -7.61 -19.64
C ASN A 5 17.98 -6.11 -19.40
N LEU A 6 16.86 -5.37 -19.43
CA LEU A 6 16.82 -3.94 -19.14
C LEU A 6 17.13 -3.66 -17.66
N THR A 7 16.59 -4.48 -16.76
CA THR A 7 16.95 -4.47 -15.34
C THR A 7 18.42 -4.83 -15.14
N ILE A 8 18.95 -5.87 -15.80
CA ILE A 8 20.37 -6.24 -15.72
C ILE A 8 21.27 -5.11 -16.25
N GLN A 9 20.91 -4.46 -17.35
CA GLN A 9 21.69 -3.37 -17.92
C GLN A 9 21.65 -2.12 -17.05
N TYR A 10 20.49 -1.79 -16.48
CA TYR A 10 20.34 -0.74 -15.47
C TYR A 10 21.15 -1.06 -14.20
N PHE A 11 21.17 -2.33 -13.77
CA PHE A 11 22.01 -2.82 -12.68
C PHE A 11 23.48 -3.05 -13.08
N THR A 12 23.94 -2.73 -14.29
CA THR A 12 25.37 -2.87 -14.65
C THR A 12 25.98 -1.56 -15.15
N GLY A 13 25.16 -0.53 -15.41
CA GLY A 13 25.63 0.78 -15.89
C GLY A 13 26.30 1.63 -14.80
N GLU A 14 27.43 2.26 -15.14
CA GLU A 14 28.25 3.11 -14.24
C GLU A 14 27.56 4.40 -13.79
N GLU A 15 26.62 4.95 -14.58
CA GLU A 15 25.86 6.16 -14.21
C GLU A 15 24.88 5.96 -13.03
N SER A 16 24.60 4.71 -12.64
CA SER A 16 23.52 4.36 -11.68
C SER A 16 24.02 3.84 -10.33
N ILE A 17 25.32 3.88 -10.05
CA ILE A 17 25.92 3.24 -8.86
C ILE A 17 25.26 3.74 -7.56
N GLY A 18 24.98 5.04 -7.44
CA GLY A 18 24.31 5.64 -6.29
C GLY A 18 22.83 5.24 -6.16
N GLU A 19 22.11 5.09 -7.27
CA GLU A 19 20.71 4.65 -7.28
C GLU A 19 20.61 3.19 -6.84
N ARG A 20 21.49 2.33 -7.35
CA ARG A 20 21.55 0.90 -7.02
C ARG A 20 21.90 0.65 -5.56
N SER A 21 22.90 1.36 -5.04
CA SER A 21 23.29 1.23 -3.63
C SER A 21 22.15 1.66 -2.71
N THR A 22 21.43 2.73 -3.05
CA THR A 22 20.27 3.21 -2.29
C THR A 22 19.16 2.16 -2.23
N VAL A 23 18.85 1.47 -3.33
CA VAL A 23 17.85 0.39 -3.33
C VAL A 23 18.26 -0.77 -2.44
N ILE A 24 19.52 -1.22 -2.54
CA ILE A 24 20.02 -2.35 -1.75
C ILE A 24 20.00 -2.02 -0.26
N VAL A 25 20.52 -0.83 0.12
CA VAL A 25 20.55 -0.38 1.52
C VAL A 25 19.13 -0.25 2.07
N THR A 26 18.21 0.33 1.31
CA THR A 26 16.83 0.49 1.76
C THR A 26 16.09 -0.83 1.86
N PHE A 27 16.33 -1.79 0.95
CA PHE A 27 15.81 -3.14 1.08
C PHE A 27 16.21 -3.81 2.41
N PHE A 28 17.49 -3.79 2.76
CA PHE A 28 17.94 -4.36 4.04
C PHE A 28 17.43 -3.57 5.25
N ALA A 29 17.33 -2.24 5.16
CA ALA A 29 16.76 -1.42 6.22
C ALA A 29 15.27 -1.76 6.45
N TYR A 30 14.47 -1.88 5.39
CA TYR A 30 13.07 -2.29 5.49
C TYR A 30 12.91 -3.74 5.93
N LEU A 31 13.84 -4.63 5.57
CA LEU A 31 13.83 -6.01 6.06
C LEU A 31 14.01 -6.06 7.58
N LEU A 32 14.99 -5.34 8.11
CA LEU A 32 15.21 -5.22 9.56
C LEU A 32 14.01 -4.58 10.25
N LEU A 33 13.48 -3.51 9.68
CA LEU A 33 12.30 -2.82 10.22
C LEU A 33 11.06 -3.73 10.23
N ALA A 34 10.83 -4.48 9.15
CA ALA A 34 9.74 -5.47 9.07
C ALA A 34 9.91 -6.59 10.10
N MET A 35 11.13 -7.09 10.30
CA MET A 35 11.41 -8.09 11.33
C MET A 35 11.10 -7.58 12.73
N VAL A 36 11.52 -6.35 13.06
CA VAL A 36 11.21 -5.72 14.37
C VAL A 36 9.71 -5.56 14.54
N ILE A 37 9.01 -5.08 13.52
CA ILE A 37 7.56 -4.86 13.57
C ILE A 37 6.77 -6.17 13.71
N LEU A 38 7.17 -7.25 13.02
CA LEU A 38 6.51 -8.56 13.11
C LEU A 38 6.74 -9.27 14.46
N LEU A 39 7.64 -8.75 15.29
CA LEU A 39 7.85 -9.17 16.68
C LEU A 39 7.01 -8.37 17.69
N VAL A 40 6.42 -7.23 17.28
CA VAL A 40 5.56 -6.42 18.15
C VAL A 40 4.28 -7.20 18.48
N ASN A 41 3.85 -7.10 19.74
CA ASN A 41 2.62 -7.75 20.21
C ASN A 41 1.37 -7.12 19.55
N GLU A 42 0.39 -7.95 19.22
CA GLU A 42 -0.87 -7.53 18.58
C GLU A 42 -1.74 -6.63 19.48
N GLU A 43 -1.47 -6.58 20.78
CA GLU A 43 -2.06 -5.62 21.71
C GLU A 43 -1.70 -4.17 21.37
N ASN A 44 -0.51 -3.94 20.81
CA ASN A 44 -0.05 -2.61 20.43
C ASN A 44 -0.35 -2.30 18.96
N LEU A 45 -0.09 -3.25 18.07
CA LEU A 45 -0.30 -3.12 16.63
C LEU A 45 -1.30 -4.16 16.14
N GLU A 46 -2.46 -3.73 15.65
CA GLU A 46 -3.48 -4.64 15.13
C GLU A 46 -3.08 -5.19 13.75
N THR A 47 -2.16 -6.14 13.74
CA THR A 47 -1.72 -6.82 12.52
C THR A 47 -2.72 -7.89 12.07
N GLY A 48 -3.38 -8.58 13.01
CA GLY A 48 -4.30 -9.69 12.74
C GLY A 48 -3.61 -10.92 12.11
N LEU A 49 -2.29 -10.98 12.14
CA LEU A 49 -1.50 -12.01 11.46
C LEU A 49 -1.47 -13.32 12.26
N ASP A 50 -1.48 -13.25 13.59
CA ASP A 50 -1.47 -14.45 14.43
C ASP A 50 -2.82 -15.18 14.37
N ASP A 51 -3.93 -14.44 14.34
CA ASP A 51 -5.27 -15.02 14.15
C ASP A 51 -5.44 -15.59 12.73
N ALA A 52 -4.95 -14.88 11.72
CA ALA A 52 -4.88 -15.39 10.35
C ALA A 52 -4.03 -16.67 10.26
N TYR A 53 -2.88 -16.73 10.95
CA TYR A 53 -2.03 -17.92 10.96
C TYR A 53 -2.74 -19.12 11.60
N LYS A 54 -3.41 -18.93 12.74
CA LYS A 54 -4.18 -20.01 13.40
C LYS A 54 -5.29 -20.53 12.48
N SER A 55 -6.10 -19.62 11.94
CA SER A 55 -7.21 -19.98 11.05
C SER A 55 -6.73 -20.65 9.77
N PHE A 56 -5.61 -20.18 9.18
CA PHE A 56 -5.00 -20.83 8.02
C PHE A 56 -4.51 -22.24 8.34
N ASN A 57 -3.81 -22.42 9.47
CA ASN A 57 -3.27 -23.73 9.85
C ASN A 57 -4.39 -24.74 10.11
N GLU A 58 -5.45 -24.33 10.82
CA GLU A 58 -6.63 -25.17 11.07
C GLU A 58 -7.36 -25.53 9.77
N SER A 59 -7.62 -24.54 8.91
CA SER A 59 -8.34 -24.75 7.65
C SER A 59 -7.52 -25.62 6.68
N ALA A 60 -6.21 -25.40 6.61
CA ALA A 60 -5.33 -26.18 5.77
C ALA A 60 -5.14 -27.61 6.28
N ASN A 61 -5.10 -27.84 7.60
CA ASN A 61 -5.10 -29.20 8.15
C ASN A 61 -6.39 -29.94 7.77
N SER A 62 -7.55 -29.31 7.95
CA SER A 62 -8.83 -29.92 7.55
C SER A 62 -8.90 -30.22 6.05
N PHE A 63 -8.26 -29.39 5.23
CA PHE A 63 -8.16 -29.60 3.78
C PHE A 63 -7.25 -30.78 3.43
N LEU A 64 -6.10 -30.91 4.08
CA LEU A 64 -5.15 -32.00 3.88
C LEU A 64 -5.71 -33.35 4.35
N GLU A 65 -6.40 -33.39 5.49
CA GLU A 65 -7.09 -34.58 5.99
C GLU A 65 -8.15 -35.08 5.00
N ARG A 66 -8.95 -34.17 4.41
CA ARG A 66 -9.93 -34.52 3.37
C ARG A 66 -9.30 -35.14 2.12
N HIS A 67 -8.01 -34.85 1.85
CA HIS A 67 -7.26 -35.40 0.73
C HIS A 67 -6.36 -36.58 1.12
N GLY A 68 -6.50 -37.10 2.35
CA GLY A 68 -5.74 -38.26 2.84
C GLY A 68 -4.25 -37.97 3.10
N LEU A 69 -3.87 -36.69 3.20
CA LEU A 69 -2.50 -36.26 3.49
C LEU A 69 -2.41 -35.93 4.99
N ASN A 70 -1.87 -36.86 5.79
CA ASN A 70 -1.58 -36.60 7.20
C ASN A 70 -0.32 -35.73 7.31
N SER A 71 -0.49 -34.44 7.59
CA SER A 71 0.61 -33.48 7.80
C SER A 71 0.45 -32.79 9.16
N GLU A 72 1.55 -32.54 9.86
CA GLU A 72 1.58 -31.84 11.17
C GLU A 72 1.35 -30.32 11.07
N GLY A 73 0.58 -29.86 10.08
CA GLY A 73 0.39 -28.44 9.74
C GLY A 73 1.27 -27.99 8.56
N PRO A 74 0.78 -27.11 7.66
CA PRO A 74 1.42 -26.90 6.35
C PRO A 74 2.62 -25.94 6.34
N ALA A 75 2.80 -25.09 7.36
CA ALA A 75 3.89 -24.11 7.38
C ALA A 75 4.28 -23.68 8.80
N SER A 76 5.58 -23.57 9.07
CA SER A 76 6.09 -23.01 10.34
C SER A 76 5.75 -21.51 10.47
N LYS A 77 5.29 -21.07 11.65
CA LYS A 77 5.04 -19.64 11.95
C LYS A 77 6.24 -18.74 11.61
N LEU A 78 7.46 -19.25 11.80
CA LEU A 78 8.68 -18.52 11.52
C LEU A 78 8.91 -18.33 10.02
N ILE A 79 8.70 -19.37 9.19
CA ILE A 79 8.89 -19.25 7.74
C ILE A 79 7.87 -18.26 7.16
N LEU A 80 6.62 -18.28 7.64
CA LEU A 80 5.59 -17.35 7.20
C LEU A 80 5.93 -15.90 7.57
N LYS A 81 6.35 -15.64 8.81
CA LYS A 81 6.80 -14.30 9.22
C LYS A 81 8.00 -13.83 8.40
N PHE A 82 8.95 -14.72 8.10
CA PHE A 82 10.10 -14.37 7.26
C PHE A 82 9.69 -14.04 5.81
N SER A 83 8.78 -14.82 5.21
CA SER A 83 8.24 -14.55 3.87
C SER A 83 7.50 -13.21 3.81
N ILE A 84 6.71 -12.89 4.84
CA ILE A 84 6.07 -11.57 4.97
C ILE A 84 7.11 -10.47 5.10
N ALA A 85 8.15 -10.66 5.93
CA ALA A 85 9.23 -9.67 6.08
C ALA A 85 9.96 -9.40 4.75
N LEU A 86 10.18 -10.44 3.94
CA LEU A 86 10.78 -10.31 2.62
C LEU A 86 9.87 -9.52 1.66
N TRP A 87 8.57 -9.82 1.65
CA TRP A 87 7.60 -9.04 0.87
C TRP A 87 7.57 -7.58 1.32
N CYS A 88 7.59 -7.34 2.63
CA CYS A 88 7.66 -6.01 3.23
C CYS A 88 8.90 -5.23 2.77
N ALA A 89 10.07 -5.88 2.77
CA ALA A 89 11.33 -5.31 2.32
C ALA A 89 11.30 -4.93 0.83
N LEU A 90 10.70 -5.77 -0.01
CA LEU A 90 10.53 -5.48 -1.44
C LEU A 90 9.63 -4.26 -1.66
N ILE A 91 8.49 -4.18 -0.97
CA ILE A 91 7.59 -3.01 -1.05
C ILE A 91 8.27 -1.74 -0.56
N GLY A 92 8.98 -1.81 0.56
CA GLY A 92 9.72 -0.68 1.11
C GLY A 92 10.79 -0.16 0.13
N ALA A 93 11.59 -1.05 -0.45
CA ALA A 93 12.60 -0.71 -1.45
C ALA A 93 11.97 -0.10 -2.73
N LEU A 94 10.84 -0.64 -3.18
CA LEU A 94 10.10 -0.12 -4.33
C LEU A 94 9.60 1.31 -4.07
N PHE A 95 9.17 1.60 -2.84
CA PHE A 95 8.60 2.88 -2.45
C PHE A 95 9.65 3.95 -2.12
N THR A 96 10.91 3.56 -1.88
CA THR A 96 12.01 4.49 -1.60
C THR A 96 12.08 5.63 -2.62
N PHE A 97 12.24 5.34 -3.91
CA PHE A 97 12.39 6.39 -4.92
C PHE A 97 11.13 7.26 -5.11
N PRO A 98 9.92 6.67 -5.24
CA PRO A 98 8.69 7.44 -5.20
C PRO A 98 8.59 8.35 -3.97
N GLY A 99 8.91 7.85 -2.78
CA GLY A 99 8.85 8.62 -1.53
C GLY A 99 9.82 9.80 -1.51
N LEU A 100 11.11 9.56 -1.84
CA LEU A 100 12.12 10.62 -1.95
C LEU A 100 11.69 11.72 -2.93
N ARG A 101 11.07 11.31 -4.03
CA ARG A 101 10.60 12.21 -5.09
C ARG A 101 9.37 13.00 -4.68
N VAL A 102 8.37 12.36 -4.07
CA VAL A 102 7.18 13.02 -3.55
C VAL A 102 7.55 14.05 -2.50
N ALA A 103 8.52 13.75 -1.63
CA ALA A 103 9.05 14.73 -0.68
C ALA A 103 9.62 15.96 -1.40
N ARG A 104 10.34 15.76 -2.52
CA ARG A 104 10.95 16.87 -3.27
C ARG A 104 9.89 17.74 -3.91
N MET A 105 8.92 17.10 -4.55
CA MET A 105 7.79 17.80 -5.15
C MET A 105 6.97 18.52 -4.10
N HIS A 106 6.85 17.98 -2.88
CA HIS A 106 6.15 18.65 -1.78
C HIS A 106 6.86 19.94 -1.38
N TRP A 107 8.17 19.87 -1.15
CA TRP A 107 8.98 21.03 -0.80
C TRP A 107 8.92 22.11 -1.90
N ASP A 108 9.08 21.69 -3.15
CA ASP A 108 9.00 22.58 -4.31
C ASP A 108 7.60 23.20 -4.45
N SER A 109 6.54 22.42 -4.22
CA SER A 109 5.15 22.92 -4.31
C SER A 109 4.85 23.95 -3.23
N LEU A 110 5.39 23.78 -2.02
CA LEU A 110 5.25 24.77 -0.95
C LEU A 110 5.99 26.07 -1.27
N ARG A 111 7.15 25.98 -1.92
CA ARG A 111 7.91 27.14 -2.40
C ARG A 111 7.14 27.89 -3.49
N ASP A 112 6.68 27.17 -4.50
CA ASP A 112 5.95 27.71 -5.66
C ASP A 112 4.57 28.29 -5.27
N CYS A 113 3.95 27.75 -4.21
CA CYS A 113 2.62 28.18 -3.73
C CYS A 113 2.67 29.00 -2.45
N SER A 114 3.80 29.64 -2.14
CA SER A 114 4.00 30.41 -0.90
C SER A 114 2.96 31.53 -0.70
N ASP A 115 2.40 32.08 -1.78
CA ASP A 115 1.36 33.12 -1.73
C ASP A 115 -0.01 32.60 -1.27
N LYS A 116 -0.29 31.29 -1.41
CA LYS A 116 -1.61 30.69 -1.17
C LYS A 116 -1.62 29.84 0.11
N ARG A 117 -1.82 30.49 1.26
CA ARG A 117 -1.79 29.84 2.59
C ARG A 117 -2.73 28.63 2.72
N VAL A 118 -3.96 28.73 2.21
CA VAL A 118 -4.95 27.64 2.26
C VAL A 118 -4.47 26.41 1.49
N LEU A 119 -3.90 26.60 0.29
CA LEU A 119 -3.35 25.50 -0.51
C LEU A 119 -2.14 24.87 0.19
N GLY A 120 -1.30 25.67 0.85
CA GLY A 120 -0.22 25.16 1.70
C GLY A 120 -0.70 24.23 2.82
N VAL A 121 -1.83 24.56 3.48
CA VAL A 121 -2.43 23.67 4.50
C VAL A 121 -2.89 22.35 3.88
N PHE A 122 -3.58 22.38 2.74
CA PHE A 122 -4.00 21.15 2.05
C PHE A 122 -2.81 20.30 1.59
N LEU A 123 -1.74 20.92 1.08
CA LEU A 123 -0.51 20.21 0.69
C LEU A 123 0.17 19.54 1.89
N ASN A 124 0.26 20.22 3.03
CA ASN A 124 0.81 19.66 4.26
C ASN A 124 -0.06 18.53 4.81
N LEU A 125 -1.38 18.71 4.83
CA LEU A 125 -2.32 17.67 5.24
C LEU A 125 -2.20 16.43 4.36
N ASN A 126 -2.11 16.61 3.04
CA ASN A 126 -1.93 15.54 2.08
C ASN A 126 -0.59 14.81 2.22
N PHE A 127 0.48 15.53 2.59
CA PHE A 127 1.78 14.94 2.87
C PHE A 127 1.77 14.13 4.17
N ALA A 128 1.07 14.61 5.21
CA ALA A 128 0.92 13.94 6.49
C ALA A 128 -0.15 12.83 6.50
N ALA A 129 -1.07 12.81 5.53
CA ALA A 129 -2.15 11.82 5.43
C ALA A 129 -1.76 10.35 5.68
N PRO A 130 -0.69 9.79 5.04
CA PRO A 130 -0.31 8.40 5.28
C PRO A 130 0.10 8.11 6.73
N PHE A 131 0.63 9.10 7.46
CA PHE A 131 0.93 8.95 8.89
C PHE A 131 -0.35 8.76 9.70
N PHE A 132 -1.37 9.58 9.45
CA PHE A 132 -2.67 9.43 10.13
C PHE A 132 -3.32 8.08 9.82
N LEU A 133 -3.20 7.58 8.59
CA LEU A 133 -3.64 6.24 8.26
C LEU A 133 -2.91 5.21 9.11
N VAL A 134 -1.57 5.20 9.16
CA VAL A 134 -0.80 4.26 9.99
C VAL A 134 -1.26 4.23 11.46
N LEU A 135 -1.56 5.39 12.05
CA LEU A 135 -2.03 5.50 13.44
C LEU A 135 -3.34 4.76 13.72
N LEU A 136 -4.23 4.62 12.72
CA LEU A 136 -5.51 3.92 12.91
C LEU A 136 -5.35 2.44 13.26
N TRP A 137 -4.21 1.81 12.95
CA TRP A 137 -3.91 0.42 13.28
C TRP A 137 -3.17 0.25 14.62
N LEU A 138 -2.74 1.36 15.24
CA LEU A 138 -2.20 1.32 16.59
C LEU A 138 -3.36 1.30 17.59
N ARG A 139 -3.60 0.14 18.21
CA ARG A 139 -4.67 -0.06 19.20
C ARG A 139 -4.66 0.94 20.35
N PRO A 140 -3.53 1.22 21.03
CA PRO A 140 -3.53 2.14 22.17
C PRO A 140 -3.76 3.60 21.75
N VAL A 141 -3.52 3.94 20.49
CA VAL A 141 -3.67 5.32 19.99
C VAL A 141 -5.12 5.59 19.57
N THR A 142 -5.71 4.68 18.78
CA THR A 142 -6.97 4.99 18.08
C THR A 142 -8.11 4.07 18.51
N LYS A 143 -7.94 2.74 18.38
CA LYS A 143 -9.00 1.76 18.67
C LYS A 143 -9.48 1.88 20.11
N HIS A 144 -8.57 1.87 21.08
CA HIS A 144 -8.90 1.95 22.50
C HIS A 144 -9.72 3.20 22.85
N TYR A 145 -9.40 4.35 22.26
CA TYR A 145 -10.12 5.60 22.52
C TYR A 145 -11.50 5.65 21.85
N LEU A 146 -11.66 5.06 20.67
CA LEU A 146 -12.91 5.13 19.91
C LEU A 146 -13.91 4.03 20.26
N THR A 147 -13.43 2.82 20.57
CA THR A 147 -14.29 1.64 20.75
C THR A 147 -14.38 1.13 22.19
N VAL A 148 -13.42 1.46 23.06
CA VAL A 148 -13.37 0.94 24.44
C VAL A 148 -13.63 2.04 25.46
N ARG A 149 -13.05 3.23 25.28
CA ARG A 149 -13.17 4.32 26.25
C ARG A 149 -14.56 4.96 26.18
N VAL A 150 -15.24 4.98 27.33
CA VAL A 150 -16.47 5.76 27.53
C VAL A 150 -16.09 7.13 28.06
N PHE A 151 -16.45 8.19 27.32
CA PHE A 151 -16.21 9.57 27.75
C PHE A 151 -17.29 10.02 28.74
N SER A 152 -16.93 10.90 29.67
CA SER A 152 -17.86 11.41 30.69
C SER A 152 -19.09 12.04 30.03
N GLY A 153 -20.27 11.52 30.36
CA GLY A 153 -21.55 11.96 29.79
C GLY A 153 -22.10 11.07 28.66
N MET A 154 -21.38 10.03 28.23
CA MET A 154 -21.87 9.04 27.26
C MET A 154 -22.28 7.73 27.95
N GLN A 155 -23.32 7.07 27.42
CA GLN A 155 -23.79 5.76 27.92
C GLN A 155 -22.99 4.57 27.35
N GLY A 156 -22.14 4.81 26.35
CA GLY A 156 -21.33 3.79 25.69
C GLY A 156 -20.14 4.39 24.94
N PRO A 157 -19.30 3.54 24.31
CA PRO A 157 -18.18 3.99 23.49
C PRO A 157 -18.67 4.78 22.26
N ILE A 158 -17.76 5.56 21.64
CA ILE A 158 -18.10 6.42 20.49
C ILE A 158 -18.59 5.59 19.30
N MET A 159 -17.96 4.44 19.05
CA MET A 159 -18.26 3.62 17.89
C MET A 159 -18.01 2.14 18.16
N THR A 160 -18.72 1.26 17.45
CA THR A 160 -18.51 -0.19 17.50
C THR A 160 -17.24 -0.62 16.75
N GLU A 161 -16.71 -1.81 17.02
CA GLU A 161 -15.52 -2.32 16.34
C GLU A 161 -15.71 -2.46 14.82
N ASN A 162 -16.87 -2.94 14.40
CA ASN A 162 -17.19 -3.09 12.97
C ASN A 162 -17.24 -1.73 12.24
N ALA A 163 -17.83 -0.72 12.89
CA ALA A 163 -17.89 0.61 12.32
C ALA A 163 -16.49 1.28 12.26
N PHE A 164 -15.58 0.92 13.17
CA PHE A 164 -14.18 1.34 13.12
C PHE A 164 -13.41 0.76 11.93
N ASP A 165 -13.60 -0.52 11.63
CA ASP A 165 -12.95 -1.14 10.46
C ASP A 165 -13.43 -0.51 9.15
N ILE A 166 -14.72 -0.16 9.05
CA ILE A 166 -15.23 0.57 7.90
C ILE A 166 -14.72 2.02 7.84
N LEU A 167 -14.60 2.71 8.99
CA LEU A 167 -14.03 4.05 9.06
C LEU A 167 -12.61 4.09 8.49
N ARG A 168 -11.79 3.07 8.78
CA ARG A 168 -10.43 2.94 8.20
C ARG A 168 -10.46 2.95 6.68
N ILE A 169 -11.34 2.16 6.08
CA ILE A 169 -11.49 2.05 4.63
C ILE A 169 -12.00 3.37 4.04
N LEU A 170 -12.97 4.01 4.69
CA LEU A 170 -13.49 5.31 4.27
C LEU A 170 -12.40 6.40 4.30
N LEU A 171 -11.57 6.43 5.35
CA LEU A 171 -10.44 7.36 5.44
C LEU A 171 -9.39 7.11 4.36
N ILE A 172 -9.11 5.84 4.00
CA ILE A 172 -8.25 5.52 2.86
C ILE A 172 -8.82 6.14 1.58
N VAL A 173 -10.11 5.96 1.30
CA VAL A 173 -10.77 6.53 0.11
C VAL A 173 -10.68 8.06 0.11
N VAL A 174 -10.92 8.72 1.25
CA VAL A 174 -10.80 10.18 1.37
C VAL A 174 -9.38 10.65 1.08
N VAL A 175 -8.36 9.97 1.61
CA VAL A 175 -6.94 10.30 1.36
C VAL A 175 -6.58 10.10 -0.11
N VAL A 176 -7.09 9.05 -0.75
CA VAL A 176 -6.91 8.79 -2.19
C VAL A 176 -7.50 9.94 -3.02
N LEU A 177 -8.73 10.36 -2.72
CA LEU A 177 -9.38 11.47 -3.41
C LEU A 177 -8.64 12.80 -3.21
N LEU A 178 -8.21 13.09 -1.97
CA LEU A 178 -7.39 14.26 -1.66
C LEU A 178 -6.09 14.28 -2.47
N ARG A 179 -5.43 13.12 -2.58
CA ARG A 179 -4.20 12.98 -3.36
C ARG A 179 -4.41 13.22 -4.85
N VAL A 180 -5.45 12.62 -5.42
CA VAL A 180 -5.78 12.81 -6.85
C VAL A 180 -6.12 14.28 -7.12
N ALA A 181 -6.89 14.92 -6.24
CA ALA A 181 -7.22 16.33 -6.36
C ALA A 181 -6.00 17.26 -6.32
N LEU A 182 -5.00 16.93 -5.50
CA LEU A 182 -3.77 17.73 -5.35
C LEU A 182 -2.67 17.37 -6.35
N MET A 183 -2.78 16.24 -7.06
CA MET A 183 -1.80 15.77 -8.03
C MET A 183 -1.36 16.83 -9.07
N PRO A 184 -2.27 17.65 -9.67
CA PRO A 184 -1.86 18.66 -10.63
C PRO A 184 -0.85 19.67 -10.08
N PHE A 185 -0.96 20.04 -8.80
CA PHE A 185 -0.04 20.98 -8.17
C PHE A 185 1.37 20.37 -7.99
N TYR A 186 1.44 19.10 -7.56
CA TYR A 186 2.72 18.39 -7.44
C TYR A 186 3.40 18.20 -8.80
N LEU A 187 2.63 17.85 -9.84
CA LEU A 187 3.17 17.70 -11.19
C LEU A 187 3.61 19.04 -11.80
N GLN A 188 2.85 20.11 -11.54
CA GLN A 188 3.25 21.45 -11.99
C GLN A 188 4.57 21.89 -11.35
N SER A 189 4.76 21.63 -10.06
CA SER A 189 6.03 21.96 -9.41
C SER A 189 7.21 21.13 -9.95
N TYR A 190 6.95 19.89 -10.35
CA TYR A 190 7.94 19.10 -11.10
C TYR A 190 8.28 19.71 -12.46
N LEU A 191 7.29 20.19 -13.21
CA LEU A 191 7.51 20.89 -14.49
C LEU A 191 8.36 22.15 -14.32
N ASN A 192 8.13 22.90 -13.25
CA ASN A 192 8.90 24.10 -12.92
C ASN A 192 10.40 23.82 -12.67
N ILE A 193 10.81 22.55 -12.52
CA ILE A 193 12.24 22.16 -12.50
C ILE A 193 12.94 22.55 -13.81
N ALA A 194 12.26 22.42 -14.95
CA ALA A 194 12.85 22.78 -16.24
C ALA A 194 13.21 24.27 -16.29
N GLU A 195 12.32 25.14 -15.80
CA GLU A 195 12.57 26.57 -15.71
C GLU A 195 13.73 26.87 -14.75
N ARG A 196 13.73 26.30 -13.55
CA ARG A 196 14.80 26.48 -12.56
C ARG A 196 16.17 26.08 -13.09
N ARG A 197 16.26 24.93 -13.77
CA ARG A 197 17.51 24.48 -14.41
C ARG A 197 18.03 25.47 -15.44
N VAL A 198 17.14 26.09 -16.22
CA VAL A 198 17.53 27.13 -17.20
C VAL A 198 18.01 28.39 -16.48
N GLN A 199 17.34 28.80 -15.40
CA GLN A 199 17.74 29.97 -14.61
C GLN A 199 19.09 29.77 -13.90
N GLU A 200 19.33 28.59 -13.32
CA GLU A 200 20.61 28.21 -12.70
C GLU A 200 21.73 28.19 -13.75
N GLN A 201 21.46 27.58 -14.91
CA GLN A 201 22.43 27.54 -15.98
C GLN A 201 22.81 28.92 -16.54
N ARG A 202 21.89 29.90 -16.49
CA ARG A 202 22.23 31.30 -16.85
C ARG A 202 23.24 31.94 -15.89
N ARG A 203 23.39 31.42 -14.66
CA ARG A 203 24.32 31.92 -13.65
C ARG A 203 25.71 31.30 -13.78
N GLU A 204 25.82 30.13 -14.43
CA GLU A 204 27.08 29.45 -14.66
C GLU A 204 27.77 29.97 -15.94
N ALA A 205 29.07 30.25 -15.85
CA ALA A 205 29.86 30.63 -17.01
C ALA A 205 30.19 29.39 -17.87
N GLY A 206 29.59 29.30 -19.05
CA GLY A 206 29.87 28.21 -19.99
C GLY A 206 29.10 28.36 -21.30
N ARG A 207 29.68 27.89 -22.41
CA ARG A 207 28.97 27.82 -23.70
C ARG A 207 28.26 26.48 -23.79
N ILE A 208 26.94 26.49 -23.91
CA ILE A 208 26.13 25.30 -24.20
C ILE A 208 25.50 25.42 -25.59
N THR A 209 25.39 24.32 -26.30
CA THR A 209 24.67 24.25 -27.57
C THR A 209 23.16 24.34 -27.34
N ASN A 210 22.42 25.01 -28.24
CA ASN A 210 20.95 25.02 -28.19
C ASN A 210 20.34 23.61 -28.18
N LYS A 211 20.97 22.64 -28.87
CA LYS A 211 20.54 21.24 -28.88
C LYS A 211 20.63 20.59 -27.50
N ASP A 212 21.71 20.83 -26.76
CA ASP A 212 21.92 20.25 -25.43
C ASP A 212 20.96 20.88 -24.41
N LEU A 213 20.69 22.18 -24.53
CA LEU A 213 19.70 22.87 -23.71
C LEU A 213 18.28 22.31 -23.96
N GLN A 214 17.88 22.17 -25.23
CA GLN A 214 16.60 21.58 -25.60
C GLN A 214 16.48 20.13 -25.08
N LYS A 215 17.54 19.33 -25.19
CA LYS A 215 17.57 17.95 -24.67
C LYS A 215 17.37 17.91 -23.16
N LYS A 216 18.03 18.80 -22.40
CA LYS A 216 17.85 18.91 -20.93
C LYS A 216 16.41 19.25 -20.53
N ILE A 217 15.77 20.18 -21.25
CA ILE A 217 14.38 20.58 -21.00
C ILE A 217 13.41 19.44 -21.38
N ALA A 218 13.54 18.90 -22.60
CA ALA A 218 12.68 17.83 -23.10
C ALA A 218 12.72 16.59 -22.20
N ALA A 219 13.89 16.25 -21.65
CA ALA A 219 14.03 15.14 -20.72
C ALA A 219 13.12 15.27 -19.48
N VAL A 220 12.88 16.49 -18.97
CA VAL A 220 11.96 16.71 -17.84
C VAL A 220 10.52 16.40 -18.25
N PHE A 221 10.09 16.84 -19.43
CA PHE A 221 8.73 16.58 -19.93
C PHE A 221 8.48 15.09 -20.20
N TYR A 222 9.41 14.40 -20.87
CA TYR A 222 9.27 12.96 -21.11
C TYR A 222 9.22 12.15 -19.82
N TYR A 223 9.97 12.57 -18.81
CA TYR A 223 10.02 11.89 -17.52
C TYR A 223 8.80 12.18 -16.63
N MET A 224 7.98 13.19 -16.95
CA MET A 224 6.76 13.51 -16.21
C MET A 224 5.78 12.33 -16.14
N CYS A 225 5.63 11.52 -17.20
CA CYS A 225 4.74 10.37 -17.16
C CYS A 225 5.18 9.33 -16.12
N VAL A 226 6.49 9.09 -16.02
CA VAL A 226 7.07 8.19 -15.00
C VAL A 226 6.82 8.74 -13.61
N VAL A 227 6.99 10.06 -13.44
CA VAL A 227 6.70 10.76 -12.19
C VAL A 227 5.24 10.62 -11.77
N ALA A 228 4.31 10.86 -12.69
CA ALA A 228 2.88 10.72 -12.44
C ALA A 228 2.53 9.30 -12.01
N LEU A 229 3.11 8.29 -12.67
CA LEU A 229 2.91 6.89 -12.30
C LEU A 229 3.45 6.58 -10.90
N GLN A 230 4.64 7.09 -10.55
CA GLN A 230 5.21 6.91 -9.21
C GLN A 230 4.41 7.62 -8.12
N TYR A 231 3.74 8.73 -8.44
CA TYR A 231 2.83 9.40 -7.51
C TYR A 231 1.56 8.58 -7.28
N ILE A 232 0.97 8.03 -8.35
CA ILE A 232 -0.30 7.29 -8.32
C ILE A 232 -0.14 5.87 -7.77
N ALA A 233 0.97 5.17 -8.07
CA ALA A 233 1.11 3.75 -7.78
C ALA A 233 0.94 3.37 -6.28
N PRO A 234 1.54 4.08 -5.30
CA PRO A 234 1.32 3.78 -3.89
C PRO A 234 -0.14 3.94 -3.47
N ILE A 235 -0.83 4.91 -4.06
CA ILE A 235 -2.23 5.24 -3.76
C ILE A 235 -3.15 4.14 -4.30
N LEU A 236 -2.94 3.70 -5.55
CA LEU A 236 -3.70 2.60 -6.14
C LEU A 236 -3.45 1.29 -5.39
N LEU A 237 -2.21 1.02 -5.00
CA LEU A 237 -1.89 -0.19 -4.24
C LEU A 237 -2.57 -0.18 -2.87
N CYS A 238 -2.54 0.96 -2.16
CA CYS A 238 -3.23 1.14 -0.89
C CYS A 238 -4.75 0.95 -1.03
N LEU A 239 -5.36 1.58 -2.05
CA LEU A 239 -6.78 1.43 -2.33
C LEU A 239 -7.14 -0.03 -2.67
N PHE A 240 -6.33 -0.69 -3.49
CA PHE A 240 -6.53 -2.10 -3.85
C PHE A 240 -6.56 -2.99 -2.62
N PHE A 241 -5.55 -2.91 -1.75
CA PHE A 241 -5.51 -3.74 -0.54
C PHE A 241 -6.60 -3.35 0.48
N GLY A 242 -6.95 -2.07 0.59
CA GLY A 242 -8.06 -1.63 1.44
C GLY A 242 -9.44 -2.15 0.96
N LEU A 243 -9.66 -2.18 -0.36
CA LEU A 243 -10.88 -2.76 -0.94
C LEU A 243 -10.90 -4.29 -0.84
N MET A 244 -9.75 -4.96 -0.98
CA MET A 244 -9.62 -6.40 -0.74
C MET A 244 -9.89 -6.75 0.72
N TYR A 245 -9.36 -5.95 1.65
CA TYR A 245 -9.64 -6.06 3.08
C TYR A 245 -11.14 -5.94 3.37
N LYS A 246 -11.83 -4.99 2.73
CA LYS A 246 -13.29 -4.83 2.84
C LYS A 246 -14.06 -6.04 2.28
N THR A 247 -13.76 -6.43 1.04
CA THR A 247 -14.55 -7.41 0.28
C THR A 247 -14.34 -8.85 0.77
N LEU A 248 -13.09 -9.26 0.99
CA LEU A 248 -12.78 -10.61 1.49
C LEU A 248 -12.85 -10.71 3.01
N GLY A 249 -12.80 -9.58 3.72
CA GLY A 249 -13.07 -9.52 5.16
C GLY A 249 -14.56 -9.46 5.51
N GLU A 250 -15.47 -9.55 4.54
CA GLU A 250 -16.93 -9.52 4.73
C GLU A 250 -17.44 -8.30 5.51
N TYR A 251 -16.80 -7.14 5.30
CA TYR A 251 -17.23 -5.90 5.93
C TYR A 251 -18.36 -5.25 5.10
N SER A 252 -19.51 -5.03 5.72
CA SER A 252 -20.66 -4.36 5.08
C SER A 252 -20.62 -2.84 5.27
N TRP A 253 -21.07 -2.09 4.26
CA TRP A 253 -21.29 -0.65 4.35
C TRP A 253 -22.49 -0.29 5.24
N SER A 254 -23.47 -1.19 5.39
CA SER A 254 -24.68 -0.97 6.21
C SER A 254 -24.34 -0.77 7.69
N ASN A 255 -23.24 -1.37 8.15
CA ASN A 255 -22.77 -1.30 9.53
C ASN A 255 -22.38 0.12 9.99
N ILE A 256 -22.27 1.11 9.09
CA ILE A 256 -22.09 2.52 9.45
C ILE A 256 -23.40 3.15 9.93
N PHE A 257 -24.52 2.76 9.30
CA PHE A 257 -25.84 3.36 9.52
C PHE A 257 -26.74 2.49 10.41
N ASP A 258 -26.40 1.21 10.61
CA ASP A 258 -27.03 0.31 11.57
C ASP A 258 -26.63 0.66 13.01
N THR A 259 -27.12 1.80 13.49
CA THR A 259 -27.32 2.04 14.93
C THR A 259 -28.60 1.36 15.45
N THR A 260 -29.37 0.74 14.54
CA THR A 260 -30.58 -0.04 14.82
C THR A 260 -30.39 -1.42 14.21
N GLY A 261 -30.15 -2.44 15.04
CA GLY A 261 -29.78 -3.78 14.60
C GLY A 261 -30.81 -4.49 13.72
N VAL A 262 -30.83 -4.18 12.43
CA VAL A 262 -31.57 -4.92 11.41
C VAL A 262 -30.54 -5.46 10.42
N ILE A 263 -30.20 -6.73 10.61
CA ILE A 263 -29.32 -7.48 9.72
C ILE A 263 -30.08 -7.65 8.40
N PHE A 264 -29.70 -6.91 7.36
CA PHE A 264 -30.06 -7.25 5.98
C PHE A 264 -29.02 -8.27 5.48
N GLU A 265 -29.33 -9.55 5.68
CA GLU A 265 -28.71 -10.64 4.93
C GLU A 265 -29.16 -10.54 3.47
N GLU A 266 -28.40 -9.84 2.63
CA GLU A 266 -28.44 -10.08 1.18
C GLU A 266 -27.38 -11.13 0.83
N GLU A 267 -27.59 -12.37 1.26
CA GLU A 267 -27.01 -13.51 0.58
C GLU A 267 -27.85 -13.78 -0.67
N CYS A 268 -27.31 -13.47 -1.86
CA CYS A 268 -27.87 -14.01 -3.10
C CYS A 268 -27.61 -15.52 -3.11
N PRO A 269 -28.63 -16.40 -3.08
CA PRO A 269 -28.40 -17.80 -3.30
C PRO A 269 -28.09 -17.99 -4.78
N VAL A 270 -26.84 -18.27 -5.11
CA VAL A 270 -26.52 -18.86 -6.42
C VAL A 270 -27.04 -20.29 -6.35
N GLU A 271 -28.30 -20.49 -6.72
CA GLU A 271 -28.83 -21.81 -7.07
C GLU A 271 -28.03 -22.33 -8.27
N ALA A 272 -26.94 -23.04 -7.97
CA ALA A 272 -26.19 -23.80 -8.96
C ALA A 272 -27.06 -25.00 -9.39
N LYS A 273 -27.77 -24.84 -10.50
CA LYS A 273 -28.38 -25.95 -11.23
C LYS A 273 -27.30 -27.02 -11.49
N PRO A 274 -27.54 -28.31 -11.20
CA PRO A 274 -26.56 -29.35 -11.50
C PRO A 274 -26.31 -29.38 -13.01
N PRO A 275 -25.06 -29.33 -13.50
CA PRO A 275 -24.81 -29.47 -14.92
C PRO A 275 -25.16 -30.90 -15.36
N ALA A 276 -25.90 -30.99 -16.46
CA ALA A 276 -26.22 -32.25 -17.12
C ALA A 276 -24.94 -32.97 -17.57
N PRO A 277 -24.90 -34.31 -17.59
CA PRO A 277 -23.72 -35.04 -18.04
C PRO A 277 -23.59 -34.90 -19.56
N LEU A 278 -22.50 -34.30 -20.04
CA LEU A 278 -22.23 -34.12 -21.46
C LEU A 278 -20.78 -34.50 -21.79
N GLY A 279 -20.68 -35.47 -22.71
CA GLY A 279 -19.72 -35.58 -23.83
C GLY A 279 -18.22 -35.42 -23.59
N GLU A 280 -17.45 -36.44 -23.99
CA GLU A 280 -15.99 -36.61 -23.87
C GLU A 280 -15.06 -35.59 -24.59
N GLU A 281 -15.52 -34.46 -25.15
CA GLU A 281 -14.70 -33.75 -26.16
C GLU A 281 -14.16 -32.33 -25.87
N ASP A 282 -14.29 -31.75 -24.67
CA ASP A 282 -13.71 -30.40 -24.43
C ASP A 282 -12.70 -30.35 -23.26
N SER A 283 -11.44 -30.65 -23.58
CA SER A 283 -10.30 -30.57 -22.64
C SER A 283 -10.16 -29.19 -21.97
N VAL A 284 -10.50 -28.11 -22.68
CA VAL A 284 -10.47 -26.73 -22.17
C VAL A 284 -11.55 -26.49 -21.11
N LEU A 285 -12.76 -27.04 -21.30
CA LEU A 285 -13.85 -26.93 -20.33
C LEU A 285 -13.54 -27.74 -19.07
N ARG A 286 -12.93 -28.92 -19.23
CA ARG A 286 -12.47 -29.73 -18.09
C ARG A 286 -11.36 -29.04 -17.30
N SER A 287 -10.37 -28.45 -17.96
CA SER A 287 -9.35 -27.65 -17.27
C SER A 287 -9.93 -26.40 -16.58
N ALA A 288 -10.89 -25.71 -17.21
CA ALA A 288 -11.58 -24.58 -16.57
C ALA A 288 -12.39 -25.01 -15.34
N GLN A 289 -13.03 -26.18 -15.41
CA GLN A 289 -13.76 -26.77 -14.29
C GLN A 289 -12.82 -27.23 -13.18
N GLU A 290 -11.68 -27.85 -13.49
CA GLU A 290 -10.64 -28.22 -12.53
C GLU A 290 -10.03 -26.98 -11.86
N ILE A 291 -9.77 -25.90 -12.62
CA ILE A 291 -9.32 -24.61 -12.06
C ILE A 291 -10.40 -24.01 -11.16
N THR A 292 -11.68 -24.06 -11.55
CA THR A 292 -12.79 -23.53 -10.74
C THR A 292 -12.94 -24.32 -9.45
N LEU A 293 -12.81 -25.64 -9.50
CA LEU A 293 -12.80 -26.51 -8.32
C LEU A 293 -11.59 -26.26 -7.44
N ALA A 294 -10.39 -26.09 -8.02
CA ALA A 294 -9.16 -25.75 -7.29
C ALA A 294 -9.23 -24.36 -6.64
N ILE A 295 -9.86 -23.38 -7.30
CA ILE A 295 -10.13 -22.05 -6.74
C ILE A 295 -11.17 -22.16 -5.62
N GLY A 296 -12.21 -22.97 -5.82
CA GLY A 296 -13.24 -23.24 -4.81
C GLY A 296 -12.65 -23.90 -3.56
N SER A 297 -11.73 -24.85 -3.73
CA SER A 297 -11.02 -25.49 -2.62
C SER A 297 -10.01 -24.55 -1.95
N LEU A 298 -9.33 -23.68 -2.72
CA LEU A 298 -8.43 -22.68 -2.15
C LEU A 298 -9.19 -21.63 -1.33
N LYS A 299 -10.40 -21.25 -1.74
CA LYS A 299 -11.29 -20.39 -0.96
C LYS A 299 -11.70 -21.01 0.38
N GLN A 300 -11.76 -22.34 0.48
CA GLN A 300 -12.03 -23.00 1.77
C GLN A 300 -10.86 -22.87 2.75
N VAL A 301 -9.63 -22.74 2.25
CA VAL A 301 -8.42 -22.54 3.08
C VAL A 301 -8.20 -21.06 3.41
N LEU A 302 -8.57 -20.16 2.50
CA LEU A 302 -8.52 -18.71 2.69
C LEU A 302 -9.81 -18.20 3.34
N THR A 303 -9.95 -18.45 4.64
CA THR A 303 -11.06 -17.94 5.44
C THR A 303 -11.08 -16.41 5.52
N LYS A 304 -12.21 -15.85 5.96
CA LYS A 304 -12.36 -14.41 6.17
C LYS A 304 -11.34 -13.87 7.20
N GLU A 305 -10.97 -14.65 8.21
CA GLU A 305 -9.96 -14.30 9.20
C GLU A 305 -8.58 -14.19 8.56
N VAL A 306 -8.22 -15.13 7.68
CA VAL A 306 -6.97 -15.08 6.90
C VAL A 306 -6.94 -13.84 6.02
N ALA A 307 -8.04 -13.56 5.31
CA ALA A 307 -8.15 -12.38 4.46
C ALA A 307 -8.03 -11.07 5.28
N ARG A 308 -8.69 -10.98 6.44
CA ARG A 308 -8.61 -9.82 7.33
C ARG A 308 -7.18 -9.57 7.81
N GLY A 309 -6.47 -10.61 8.26
CA GLY A 309 -5.09 -10.46 8.71
C GLY A 309 -4.13 -10.09 7.57
N VAL A 310 -4.18 -10.81 6.45
CA VAL A 310 -3.27 -10.58 5.32
C VAL A 310 -3.49 -9.21 4.69
N PHE A 311 -4.74 -8.86 4.35
CA PHE A 311 -5.03 -7.58 3.69
C PHE A 311 -5.01 -6.40 4.66
N GLY A 312 -5.38 -6.61 5.92
CA GLY A 312 -5.26 -5.59 6.97
C GLY A 312 -3.79 -5.21 7.19
N PHE A 313 -2.91 -6.20 7.37
CA PHE A 313 -1.48 -5.98 7.49
C PHE A 313 -0.86 -5.38 6.21
N ALA A 314 -1.22 -5.89 5.03
CA ALA A 314 -0.71 -5.35 3.76
C ALA A 314 -1.08 -3.89 3.58
N THR A 315 -2.33 -3.52 3.87
CA THR A 315 -2.81 -2.12 3.81
C THR A 315 -2.01 -1.23 4.76
N TRP A 316 -1.83 -1.68 6.00
CA TRP A 316 -1.04 -0.96 6.99
C TRP A 316 0.42 -0.79 6.57
N TRP A 317 1.07 -1.88 6.12
CA TRP A 317 2.47 -1.86 5.70
C TRP A 317 2.70 -0.92 4.52
N ILE A 318 1.75 -0.84 3.59
CA ILE A 318 1.82 0.07 2.44
C ILE A 318 1.68 1.52 2.89
N CYS A 319 0.75 1.82 3.80
CA CYS A 319 0.64 3.16 4.39
C CYS A 319 1.92 3.54 5.14
N PHE A 320 2.48 2.60 5.90
CA PHE A 320 3.71 2.78 6.64
C PHE A 320 4.92 3.02 5.73
N SER A 321 5.12 2.16 4.72
CA SER A 321 6.20 2.29 3.74
C SER A 321 6.08 3.57 2.92
N TRP A 322 4.85 3.98 2.62
CA TRP A 322 4.58 5.24 1.93
C TRP A 322 4.94 6.45 2.79
N PHE A 323 4.55 6.44 4.07
CA PHE A 323 4.92 7.48 5.03
C PHE A 323 6.44 7.51 5.26
N SER A 324 7.07 6.38 5.59
CA SER A 324 8.48 6.32 5.96
C SER A 324 9.39 6.72 4.80
N SER A 325 9.10 6.28 3.57
CA SER A 325 9.86 6.68 2.38
C SER A 325 9.76 8.19 2.10
N SER A 326 8.58 8.78 2.29
CA SER A 326 8.36 10.22 2.14
C SER A 326 9.04 11.02 3.25
N ALA A 327 8.98 10.54 4.49
CA ALA A 327 9.64 11.16 5.64
C ALA A 327 11.17 11.14 5.50
N LEU A 328 11.75 10.01 5.07
CA LEU A 328 13.17 9.91 4.72
C LEU A 328 13.56 10.92 3.63
N GLY A 329 12.70 11.12 2.64
CA GLY A 329 12.91 12.13 1.58
C GLY A 329 12.93 13.56 2.10
N LEU A 330 12.07 13.87 3.06
CA LEU A 330 12.02 15.19 3.70
C LEU A 330 13.27 15.42 4.56
N ILE A 331 13.68 14.42 5.35
CA ILE A 331 14.93 14.49 6.13
C ILE A 331 16.13 14.69 5.20
N TYR A 332 16.22 13.89 4.13
CA TYR A 332 17.27 14.02 3.13
C TYR A 332 17.34 15.45 2.57
N GLN A 333 16.20 16.03 2.18
CA GLN A 333 16.17 17.40 1.68
C GLN A 333 16.55 18.43 2.73
N SER A 334 16.05 18.29 3.96
CA SER A 334 16.39 19.23 5.04
C SER A 334 17.90 19.27 5.30
N TYR A 335 18.58 18.14 5.20
CA TYR A 335 20.02 18.03 5.41
C TYR A 335 20.83 18.65 4.26
N PHE A 336 20.45 18.37 3.00
CA PHE A 336 21.18 18.84 1.83
C PHE A 336 20.78 20.23 1.30
N THR A 337 19.67 20.79 1.77
CA THR A 337 19.23 22.16 1.40
C THR A 337 19.73 23.22 2.41
N GLN A 338 20.32 22.81 3.54
CA GLN A 338 20.95 23.72 4.52
C GLN A 338 22.41 24.10 4.16
N VAL A 339 22.85 23.82 2.93
CA VAL A 339 24.14 24.24 2.35
C VAL A 339 23.86 25.15 1.16
#